data_AF-A0A2P8KCE3-F1
#
_entry.id   AF-A0A2P8KCE3-F1
#
_cell.length_a   1.000
_cell.length_b   1.000
_cell.length_c   1.000
_cell.angle_alpha   90.00
_cell.angle_beta   90.00
_cell.angle_gamma   90.00
#
_symmetry.space_group_name_H-M   'P 1'
#
loop_
_entity.id
_entity.type
_entity.pdbx_description
1 polymer ?
#
loop_
_entity_poly.entity_id
_entity_poly.type
_entity_poly.pdbx_seq_one_letter_code
_entity_poly.pdbx_strand_id
1 'polypeptide(L)'
;MASQQLLGAVAAALVLLAASPVPAPAQGQAPDRRHLASASVEALQRTYLECDRVATNTPLDLASAAHCSMVGEELKHRVYGGEFERLLAWWRANRWTGAEAVSDAQTHDYGPDIP
;
A
#
# COMPACT_ATOMS: atom_id res chain seq x y z
N MET A 1 6.70 5.08 -73.33
CA MET A 1 6.96 3.90 -72.46
C MET A 1 7.44 4.48 -71.13
N ALA A 2 6.51 4.79 -70.24
CA ALA A 2 6.11 3.97 -69.09
C ALA A 2 7.05 4.20 -67.89
N SER A 3 6.62 5.02 -66.92
CA SER A 3 6.93 4.89 -65.48
C SER A 3 6.18 5.92 -64.64
N GLN A 4 4.84 5.80 -64.61
CA GLN A 4 3.97 6.35 -63.56
C GLN A 4 3.27 5.15 -62.91
N GLN A 5 3.94 4.47 -61.98
CA GLN A 5 3.42 3.45 -61.06
C GLN A 5 4.53 3.33 -60.00
N LEU A 6 4.40 3.49 -58.68
CA LEU A 6 3.27 3.32 -57.80
C LEU A 6 3.43 4.26 -56.58
N LEU A 7 2.68 5.37 -56.55
CA LEU A 7 2.16 5.87 -55.27
C LEU A 7 1.03 4.92 -54.87
N GLY A 8 1.30 3.90 -54.07
CA GLY A 8 0.26 2.93 -53.76
C GLY A 8 0.69 1.76 -52.89
N ALA A 9 1.27 2.02 -51.72
CA ALA A 9 1.47 0.96 -50.71
C ALA A 9 1.57 1.46 -49.25
N VAL A 10 1.00 2.62 -48.91
CA VAL A 10 1.08 3.15 -47.51
C VAL A 10 -0.24 2.95 -46.72
N ALA A 11 -1.28 2.36 -47.31
CA ALA A 11 -2.63 2.42 -46.71
C ALA A 11 -3.21 1.10 -46.15
N ALA A 12 -2.42 0.03 -45.94
CA ALA A 12 -3.00 -1.27 -45.58
C ALA A 12 -2.31 -2.02 -44.42
N ALA A 13 -1.66 -1.31 -43.49
CA ALA A 13 -1.05 -1.95 -42.30
C ALA A 13 -1.65 -1.51 -40.95
N LEU A 14 -2.68 -0.65 -40.92
CA LEU A 14 -3.18 -0.02 -39.69
C LEU A 14 -4.47 -0.63 -39.10
N VAL A 15 -5.02 -1.73 -39.64
CA VAL A 15 -6.40 -2.16 -39.30
C VAL A 15 -6.49 -3.38 -38.36
N LEU A 16 -5.38 -4.00 -37.92
CA LEU A 16 -5.44 -5.31 -37.25
C LEU A 16 -5.15 -5.34 -35.74
N LEU A 17 -5.20 -4.22 -35.00
CA LEU A 17 -5.01 -4.21 -33.54
C LEU A 17 -6.27 -3.94 -32.69
N ALA A 18 -7.47 -3.85 -33.28
CA ALA A 18 -8.67 -3.47 -32.56
C ALA A 18 -9.46 -4.60 -31.88
N ALA A 19 -9.00 -5.87 -31.94
CA ALA A 19 -9.79 -7.04 -31.51
C ALA A 19 -9.18 -7.83 -30.35
N SER A 20 -8.33 -7.22 -29.52
CA SER A 20 -7.87 -7.86 -28.29
C SER A 20 -8.98 -7.75 -27.24
N PRO A 21 -9.60 -8.86 -26.78
CA PRO A 21 -10.53 -8.82 -25.66
C PRO A 21 -9.74 -8.36 -24.44
N VAL A 22 -9.99 -7.12 -24.00
CA VAL A 22 -9.44 -6.62 -22.74
C VAL A 22 -10.11 -7.45 -21.64
N PRO A 23 -9.36 -8.26 -20.87
CA PRO A 23 -9.95 -8.95 -19.74
C PRO A 23 -10.52 -7.88 -18.80
N ALA A 24 -11.81 -8.01 -18.49
CA ALA A 24 -12.46 -7.12 -17.54
C ALA A 24 -11.65 -7.16 -16.22
N PRO A 25 -11.44 -6.02 -15.55
CA PRO A 25 -10.82 -6.05 -14.22
C PRO A 25 -11.69 -6.97 -13.36
N ALA A 26 -11.10 -8.06 -12.87
CA ALA A 26 -11.74 -8.88 -11.85
C ALA A 26 -12.16 -7.91 -10.75
N GLN A 27 -13.46 -7.84 -10.46
CA GLN A 27 -14.01 -7.02 -9.38
C GLN A 27 -13.43 -7.58 -8.08
N GLY A 28 -12.26 -7.09 -7.69
CA GLY A 28 -11.66 -7.37 -6.41
C GLY A 28 -12.67 -6.92 -5.36
N GLN A 29 -13.08 -7.86 -4.52
CA GLN A 29 -14.04 -7.61 -3.47
C GLN A 29 -13.56 -6.41 -2.66
N ALA A 30 -14.33 -5.32 -2.68
CA ALA A 30 -13.96 -4.12 -1.95
C ALA A 30 -13.73 -4.52 -0.49
N PRO A 31 -12.58 -4.18 0.11
CA PRO A 31 -12.29 -4.54 1.48
C PRO A 31 -13.43 -4.09 2.41
N ASP A 32 -13.90 -4.99 3.28
CA ASP A 32 -15.03 -4.69 4.17
C ASP A 32 -14.64 -3.64 5.22
N ARG A 33 -15.13 -2.41 5.02
CA ARG A 33 -14.91 -1.28 5.92
C ARG A 33 -15.76 -1.34 7.18
N ARG A 34 -16.84 -2.14 7.20
CA ARG A 34 -17.76 -2.19 8.33
C ARG A 34 -17.11 -2.74 9.59
N HIS A 35 -16.12 -3.64 9.43
CA HIS A 35 -15.35 -4.16 10.55
C HIS A 35 -14.62 -3.03 11.28
N LEU A 36 -13.96 -2.12 10.55
CA LEU A 36 -13.25 -0.98 11.12
C LEU A 36 -14.20 -0.03 11.85
N ALA A 37 -15.46 0.04 11.40
CA ALA A 37 -16.47 0.85 12.05
C ALA A 37 -16.72 0.43 13.52
N SER A 38 -16.67 -0.88 13.79
CA SER A 38 -16.84 -1.45 15.14
C SER A 38 -15.56 -1.52 15.97
N ALA A 39 -14.39 -1.26 15.39
CA ALA A 39 -13.12 -1.31 16.11
C ALA A 39 -12.99 -0.17 17.14
N SER A 40 -12.38 -0.46 18.28
CA SER A 40 -12.04 0.58 19.27
C SER A 40 -10.94 1.49 18.72
N VAL A 41 -10.89 2.73 19.21
CA VAL A 41 -9.83 3.70 18.85
C VAL A 41 -8.44 3.13 19.14
N GLU A 42 -8.27 2.48 20.29
CA GLU A 42 -7.00 1.86 20.68
C GLU A 42 -6.59 0.73 19.72
N ALA A 43 -7.54 -0.09 19.27
CA ALA A 43 -7.28 -1.12 18.28
C ALA A 43 -6.86 -0.51 16.93
N LEU A 44 -7.55 0.54 16.46
CA LEU A 44 -7.18 1.25 15.24
C LEU A 44 -5.77 1.87 15.32
N GLN A 45 -5.43 2.48 16.45
CA GLN A 45 -4.10 3.03 16.69
C GLN A 45 -3.01 1.96 16.66
N ARG A 46 -3.24 0.82 17.33
CA ARG A 46 -2.29 -0.31 17.36
C ARG A 46 -2.10 -0.90 15.96
N THR A 47 -3.19 -1.12 15.23
CA THR A 47 -3.14 -1.63 13.85
C THR A 47 -2.45 -0.64 12.92
N TYR A 48 -2.67 0.66 13.08
CA TYR A 48 -2.00 1.69 12.28
C TYR A 48 -0.47 1.66 12.49
N LEU A 49 -0.01 1.56 13.74
CA LEU A 49 1.43 1.48 14.03
C LEU A 49 2.05 0.17 13.52
N GLU A 50 1.31 -0.94 13.58
CA GLU A 50 1.77 -2.21 13.00
C GLU A 50 1.87 -2.14 11.47
N CYS A 51 0.89 -1.53 10.81
CA CYS A 51 0.92 -1.25 9.38
C CYS A 51 2.16 -0.44 8.97
N ASP A 52 2.48 0.62 9.73
CA ASP A 52 3.68 1.43 9.50
C ASP A 52 4.97 0.64 9.70
N ARG A 53 5.04 -0.18 10.76
CA ARG A 53 6.18 -1.06 11.03
C ARG A 53 6.41 -2.02 9.88
N VAL A 54 5.36 -2.70 9.40
CA VAL A 54 5.49 -3.65 8.28
C VAL A 54 5.86 -2.94 7.00
N ALA A 55 5.18 -1.83 6.65
CA ALA A 55 5.45 -1.07 5.44
C ALA A 55 6.86 -0.48 5.37
N THR A 56 7.45 -0.15 6.53
CA THR A 56 8.84 0.34 6.63
C THR A 56 9.85 -0.76 6.33
N ASN A 57 9.54 -2.02 6.66
CA ASN A 57 10.48 -3.14 6.56
C ASN A 57 10.28 -3.98 5.28
N THR A 58 9.07 -4.01 4.73
CA THR A 58 8.71 -4.92 3.63
C THR A 58 7.70 -4.26 2.68
N PRO A 59 7.82 -4.46 1.36
CA PRO A 59 6.76 -4.07 0.43
C PRO A 59 5.44 -4.77 0.77
N LEU A 60 4.35 -3.99 0.88
CA LEU A 60 3.01 -4.53 1.09
C LEU A 60 2.38 -4.99 -0.22
N ASP A 61 1.66 -6.10 -0.17
CA ASP A 61 0.73 -6.46 -1.23
C ASP A 61 -0.48 -5.50 -1.26
N LEU A 62 -1.24 -5.53 -2.35
CA LEU A 62 -2.35 -4.62 -2.58
C LEU A 62 -3.44 -4.69 -1.50
N ALA A 63 -3.76 -5.88 -0.99
CA ALA A 63 -4.80 -6.05 0.02
C ALA A 63 -4.33 -5.48 1.36
N SER A 64 -3.08 -5.75 1.74
CA SER A 64 -2.46 -5.20 2.95
C SER A 64 -2.36 -3.67 2.88
N ALA A 65 -1.90 -3.11 1.76
CA ALA A 65 -1.83 -1.65 1.55
C ALA A 65 -3.22 -0.99 1.63
N ALA A 66 -4.25 -1.62 1.05
CA ALA A 66 -5.62 -1.15 1.13
C ALA A 66 -6.15 -1.20 2.57
N HIS A 67 -5.89 -2.29 3.30
CA HIS A 67 -6.27 -2.41 4.72
C HIS A 67 -5.65 -1.30 5.57
N CYS A 68 -4.32 -1.11 5.48
CA CYS A 68 -3.60 -0.10 6.23
C CYS A 68 -4.09 1.33 5.91
N SER A 69 -4.41 1.59 4.64
CA SER A 69 -4.97 2.87 4.22
C SER A 69 -6.33 3.14 4.86
N MET A 70 -7.22 2.14 4.90
CA MET A 70 -8.54 2.30 5.54
C MET A 70 -8.45 2.50 7.06
N VAL A 71 -7.52 1.81 7.73
CA VAL A 71 -7.27 2.01 9.17
C VAL A 71 -6.83 3.45 9.44
N GLY A 72 -5.90 3.97 8.63
CA GLY A 72 -5.43 5.35 8.73
C GLY A 72 -6.55 6.37 8.52
N GLU A 73 -7.39 6.15 7.51
CA GLU A 73 -8.54 7.02 7.24
C GLU A 73 -9.56 6.98 8.39
N GLU A 74 -9.90 5.81 8.91
CA GLU A 74 -10.85 5.69 10.02
C GLU A 74 -10.31 6.39 11.28
N LEU A 75 -9.03 6.20 11.59
CA LEU A 75 -8.37 6.82 12.72
C LEU A 75 -8.31 8.35 12.57
N LYS A 76 -7.98 8.84 11.37
CA LYS A 76 -7.98 10.27 11.02
C LYS A 76 -9.34 10.91 11.29
N HIS A 77 -10.43 10.29 10.84
CA HIS A 77 -11.77 10.82 11.01
C HIS A 77 -12.23 10.77 12.47
N ARG A 78 -12.03 9.65 13.18
CA ARG A 78 -12.53 9.46 14.55
C ARG A 78 -11.82 10.32 15.59
N VAL A 79 -10.50 10.39 15.51
CA VAL A 79 -9.67 10.96 16.59
C VAL A 79 -9.25 12.38 16.27
N TYR A 80 -8.97 12.65 14.98
CA TYR A 80 -8.34 13.89 14.55
C TYR A 80 -9.29 14.78 13.74
N GLY A 81 -10.57 14.39 13.60
CA GLY A 81 -11.57 15.17 12.88
C GLY A 81 -11.28 15.34 11.39
N GLY A 82 -10.50 14.42 10.80
CA GLY A 82 -10.07 14.49 9.41
C GLY A 82 -8.71 15.18 9.21
N GLU A 83 -8.14 15.79 10.25
CA GLU A 83 -6.88 16.54 10.16
C GLU A 83 -5.66 15.62 10.07
N PHE A 84 -5.13 15.47 8.86
CA PHE A 84 -3.97 14.61 8.58
C PHE A 84 -2.72 15.01 9.38
N GLU A 85 -2.44 16.31 9.53
CA GLU A 85 -1.27 16.78 10.28
C GLU A 85 -1.29 16.36 11.76
N ARG A 86 -2.48 16.26 12.36
CA ARG A 86 -2.62 15.81 13.74
C ARG A 86 -2.41 14.30 13.86
N LEU A 87 -2.93 13.52 12.91
CA LEU A 87 -2.63 12.09 12.81
C LEU A 87 -1.11 11.88 12.66
N LEU A 88 -0.48 12.66 11.78
CA LEU A 88 0.95 12.56 11.52
C LEU A 88 1.78 12.94 12.76
N ALA A 89 1.42 14.01 13.47
CA ALA A 89 2.09 14.41 14.71
C ALA A 89 2.02 13.31 15.77
N TRP A 90 0.84 12.71 15.98
CA TRP A 90 0.68 11.58 16.89
C TRP A 90 1.50 10.36 16.44
N TRP A 91 1.40 9.97 15.18
CA TRP A 91 2.17 8.84 14.65
C TRP A 91 3.67 9.02 14.90
N ARG A 92 4.21 10.23 14.69
CA ARG A 92 5.62 10.50 14.95
C ARG A 92 6.02 10.32 16.41
N ALA A 93 5.15 10.66 17.35
CA ALA A 93 5.37 10.47 18.77
C ALA A 93 5.27 9.00 19.21
N ASN A 94 4.53 8.17 18.47
CA ASN A 94 4.18 6.81 18.87
C ASN A 94 4.89 5.69 18.07
N ARG A 95 5.51 5.98 16.92
CA ARG A 95 6.18 4.94 16.11
C ARG A 95 7.46 4.37 16.74
N TRP A 96 8.10 5.11 17.64
CA TRP A 96 9.41 4.76 18.19
C TRP A 96 9.35 3.92 19.47
N THR A 97 8.24 4.00 20.21
CA THR A 97 8.01 3.17 21.41
C THR A 97 7.94 1.68 21.10
N GLY A 98 7.78 1.28 19.84
CA GLY A 98 7.92 -0.12 19.39
C GLY A 98 9.32 -0.50 18.89
N ALA A 99 10.14 0.45 18.44
CA ALA A 99 11.47 0.20 17.87
C ALA A 99 12.54 0.02 18.96
N GLU A 100 12.48 0.82 20.04
CA GLU A 100 13.40 0.69 21.19
C GLU A 100 13.27 -0.66 21.89
N ALA A 101 12.05 -1.22 21.98
CA ALA A 101 11.81 -2.52 22.62
C ALA A 101 12.49 -3.71 21.91
N VAL A 102 12.77 -3.59 20.60
CA VAL A 102 13.44 -4.65 19.83
C VAL A 102 14.97 -4.49 19.89
N SER A 103 15.49 -3.26 19.92
CA SER A 103 16.94 -3.02 20.05
C SER A 103 17.49 -3.38 21.44
N ASP A 104 16.71 -3.19 22.50
CA ASP A 104 17.13 -3.56 23.87
C ASP A 104 17.19 -5.09 24.03
N ALA A 105 16.27 -5.82 23.40
CA ALA A 105 16.27 -7.29 23.40
C ALA A 105 17.44 -7.89 22.59
N GLN A 106 17.97 -7.19 21.59
CA GLN A 106 19.01 -7.70 20.69
C GLN A 106 20.44 -7.45 21.20
N THR A 107 20.61 -6.64 22.26
CA THR A 107 21.94 -6.32 22.82
C THR A 107 22.37 -7.29 23.94
N HIS A 108 21.52 -8.26 24.31
CA HIS A 108 21.81 -9.24 25.38
C HIS A 108 22.25 -10.63 24.90
N ASP A 109 22.42 -10.85 23.59
CA ASP A 109 22.75 -12.17 23.01
C ASP A 109 24.08 -12.18 22.23
N TYR A 110 25.05 -11.32 22.58
CA TYR A 110 26.39 -11.43 21.99
C TYR A 110 27.52 -11.44 23.02
N GLY A 111 27.84 -12.65 23.48
CA GLY A 111 29.22 -13.12 23.65
C GLY A 111 29.52 -13.86 24.96
N PRO A 112 30.61 -14.67 25.04
CA PRO A 112 31.43 -15.25 23.96
C PRO A 112 31.63 -16.77 24.12
N ASP A 113 31.92 -17.51 23.04
CA ASP A 113 32.57 -18.81 23.15
C ASP A 113 33.89 -18.81 22.36
N ILE A 114 34.95 -18.79 23.17
CA ILE A 114 36.37 -18.89 22.84
C ILE A 114 36.73 -20.39 22.94
N PRO A 115 37.36 -21.02 21.94
CA PRO A 115 38.14 -22.23 22.17
C PRO A 115 39.53 -21.90 22.75
#